data_AF-A0A4Q6AU02-F1
#
_entry.id   AF-A0A4Q6AU02-F1
#
_cell.length_a   1.000
_cell.length_b   1.000
_cell.length_c   1.000
_cell.angle_alpha   90.00
_cell.angle_beta   90.00
_cell.angle_gamma   90.00
#
_symmetry.space_group_name_H-M   'P 1'
#
loop_
_entity.id
_entity.type
_entity.pdbx_description
1 polymer ?
#
loop_
_entity_poly.entity_id
_entity_poly.type
_entity_poly.pdbx_seq_one_letter_code
_entity_poly.pdbx_strand_id
1 'polypeptide(L)'
;LAYIHFWVTLVGAYLIFWPMHYMGLAGVPRRYLDFSIWKSFNQFDELNKFISVVTIIVFAVNLLFVFNFFYSIFKGRKVRTLNPWNASSLEWTTPINPGHGNWPGEIPEVHRWPYDYGKDGRDFIPQTEPIGANESKH
;
A
#
# COMPACT_ATOMS: atom_id res chain seq x y z
N LEU A 1 10.75 -8.61 -5.94
CA LEU A 1 10.80 -8.37 -4.47
C LEU A 1 9.47 -7.82 -3.95
N ALA A 2 9.01 -6.66 -4.43
CA ALA A 2 7.72 -6.08 -3.99
C ALA A 2 6.50 -7.00 -4.18
N TYR A 3 6.36 -7.68 -5.32
CA TYR A 3 5.26 -8.64 -5.53
C TYR A 3 5.26 -9.81 -4.54
N ILE A 4 6.45 -10.34 -4.20
CA ILE A 4 6.58 -11.42 -3.22
C ILE A 4 6.15 -10.90 -1.84
N HIS A 5 6.67 -9.73 -1.45
CA HIS A 5 6.27 -9.07 -0.21
C HIS A 5 4.75 -8.85 -0.14
N PHE A 6 4.16 -8.32 -1.21
CA PHE A 6 2.72 -8.06 -1.29
C PHE A 6 1.90 -9.34 -1.11
N TRP A 7 2.14 -10.37 -1.92
CA TRP A 7 1.31 -11.58 -1.89
C TRP A 7 1.47 -12.37 -0.59
N VAL A 8 2.69 -12.50 -0.06
CA VAL A 8 2.88 -13.21 1.21
C VAL A 8 2.27 -12.43 2.38
N THR A 9 2.38 -11.10 2.39
CA THR A 9 1.76 -10.28 3.45
C THR A 9 0.23 -10.32 3.34
N LEU A 10 -0.33 -10.27 2.14
CA LEU A 10 -1.78 -10.33 1.92
C LEU A 10 -2.34 -11.68 2.37
N VAL A 11 -1.79 -12.80 1.86
CA VAL A 11 -2.22 -14.15 2.24
C VAL A 11 -1.98 -14.39 3.73
N GLY A 12 -0.83 -13.97 4.26
CA GLY A 12 -0.51 -14.05 5.67
C GLY A 12 -1.49 -13.28 6.56
N ALA A 13 -1.93 -12.08 6.15
CA ALA A 13 -2.94 -11.31 6.86
C ALA A 13 -4.27 -12.08 6.96
N TYR A 14 -4.72 -12.71 5.88
CA TYR A 14 -5.91 -13.57 5.93
C TYR A 14 -5.69 -14.78 6.86
N LEU A 15 -4.57 -15.48 6.74
CA LEU A 15 -4.27 -16.66 7.56
C LEU A 15 -4.09 -16.34 9.05
N ILE A 16 -3.69 -15.11 9.41
CA ILE A 16 -3.55 -14.66 10.81
C ILE A 16 -4.89 -14.15 11.34
N PHE A 17 -5.48 -13.17 10.65
CA PHE A 17 -6.62 -12.44 11.17
C PHE A 17 -7.93 -13.19 11.00
N TRP A 18 -8.11 -13.99 9.94
CA TRP A 18 -9.36 -14.73 9.74
C TRP A 18 -9.63 -15.73 10.87
N PRO A 19 -8.65 -16.59 11.29
CA PRO A 19 -8.81 -17.41 12.48
C PRO A 19 -9.09 -16.61 13.76
N MET A 20 -8.47 -15.44 13.93
CA MET A 20 -8.73 -14.60 15.10
C MET A 20 -10.16 -14.04 15.13
N HIS A 21 -10.78 -13.75 13.98
CA HIS A 21 -12.20 -13.41 13.93
C HIS A 21 -13.07 -14.56 14.45
N TYR A 22 -12.77 -15.80 14.03
CA TYR A 22 -13.46 -16.98 14.51
C TYR A 22 -13.29 -17.20 16.02
N MET A 23 -12.07 -17.06 16.54
CA MET A 23 -11.80 -17.12 17.99
C MET A 23 -12.56 -16.04 18.76
N GLY A 24 -12.62 -14.82 18.24
CA GLY A 24 -13.38 -13.73 18.84
C GLY A 24 -14.88 -14.02 18.90
N LEU A 25 -15.46 -14.59 17.83
CA LEU A 25 -16.86 -15.02 17.80
C LEU A 25 -17.14 -16.18 18.76
N ALA A 26 -16.17 -17.07 18.97
CA ALA A 26 -16.25 -18.13 19.97
C ALA A 26 -16.08 -17.63 21.42
N GLY A 27 -15.90 -16.31 21.62
CA GLY A 27 -15.83 -15.69 22.93
C GLY A 27 -14.45 -15.73 23.58
N VAL A 28 -13.38 -16.05 22.85
CA VAL A 28 -12.01 -15.99 23.37
C VAL A 28 -11.68 -14.53 23.72
N PRO A 29 -11.43 -14.20 25.00
CA PRO A 29 -11.18 -12.83 25.40
C PRO A 29 -9.75 -12.41 25.01
N ARG A 30 -9.60 -11.14 24.61
CA ARG A 30 -8.29 -10.56 24.26
C ARG A 30 -7.43 -10.29 25.50
N ARG A 31 -6.11 -10.15 25.31
CA ARG A 31 -5.11 -9.76 26.33
C ARG A 31 -4.87 -10.81 27.43
N TYR A 32 -5.01 -12.09 27.11
CA TYR A 32 -4.61 -13.18 27.98
C TYR A 32 -3.29 -13.76 27.48
N LEU A 33 -2.37 -14.01 28.43
CA LEU A 33 -1.08 -14.64 28.15
C LEU A 33 -1.24 -16.15 27.91
N ASP A 34 -2.15 -16.79 28.64
CA ASP A 34 -2.36 -18.23 28.61
C ASP A 34 -3.85 -18.57 28.68
N PHE A 35 -4.26 -19.52 27.85
CA PHE A 35 -5.62 -20.07 27.77
C PHE A 35 -5.72 -21.48 28.34
N SER A 36 -4.61 -22.12 28.75
CA SER A 36 -4.53 -23.51 29.24
C SER A 36 -5.45 -23.78 30.44
N ILE A 37 -5.67 -22.76 31.26
CA ILE A 37 -6.49 -22.78 32.47
C ILE A 37 -7.99 -22.86 32.13
N TRP A 38 -8.38 -22.44 30.91
CA TRP A 38 -9.77 -22.32 30.48
C TRP A 38 -10.14 -23.53 29.62
N LYS A 39 -10.84 -24.51 30.22
CA LYS A 39 -11.27 -25.73 29.52
C LYS A 39 -12.06 -25.46 28.23
N SER A 40 -12.81 -24.34 28.18
CA SER A 40 -13.57 -23.90 27.02
C SER A 40 -12.71 -23.39 25.84
N PHE A 41 -11.47 -22.99 26.09
CA PHE A 41 -10.58 -22.39 25.08
C PHE A 41 -9.38 -23.26 24.70
N ASN A 42 -9.15 -24.39 25.39
CA ASN A 42 -8.07 -25.33 25.07
C ASN A 42 -8.10 -25.86 23.63
N GLN A 43 -9.26 -25.87 22.97
CA GLN A 43 -9.40 -26.27 21.57
C GLN A 43 -8.71 -25.32 20.57
N PHE A 44 -8.36 -24.09 20.98
CA PHE A 44 -7.73 -23.09 20.12
C PHE A 44 -6.20 -23.09 20.19
N ASP A 45 -5.58 -23.97 20.98
CA ASP A 45 -4.12 -24.00 21.15
C ASP A 45 -3.39 -24.28 19.82
N GLU A 46 -3.83 -25.29 19.07
CA GLU A 46 -3.28 -25.59 17.74
C GLU A 46 -3.49 -24.45 16.73
N LEU A 47 -4.62 -23.74 16.84
CA LEU A 47 -4.90 -22.57 16.00
C LEU A 47 -3.96 -21.40 16.32
N ASN A 48 -3.68 -21.15 17.60
CA ASN A 48 -2.72 -20.14 18.05
C ASN A 48 -1.29 -20.47 17.60
N LYS A 49 -0.88 -21.75 17.65
CA LYS A 49 0.41 -22.21 17.12
C LYS A 49 0.50 -21.93 15.62
N PHE A 50 -0.53 -22.28 14.85
CA PHE A 50 -0.60 -21.98 13.42
C PHE A 50 -0.46 -20.47 13.15
N ILE A 51 -1.25 -19.63 13.83
CA ILE A 51 -1.19 -18.17 13.71
C ILE A 51 0.23 -17.66 14.01
N SER A 52 0.88 -18.20 15.05
CA SER A 52 2.24 -17.80 15.44
C SER A 52 3.26 -18.12 14.36
N VAL A 53 3.21 -19.32 13.77
CA VAL A 53 4.09 -19.71 12.66
C VAL A 53 3.90 -18.79 11.46
N VAL A 54 2.66 -18.52 11.06
CA VAL A 54 2.37 -17.61 9.94
C VAL A 54 2.86 -16.19 10.25
N THR A 55 2.68 -15.72 11.48
CA THR A 55 3.14 -14.40 11.92
C THR A 55 4.66 -14.26 11.82
N ILE A 56 5.42 -15.29 12.21
CA ILE A 56 6.89 -15.31 12.07
C ILE A 56 7.30 -15.24 10.59
N ILE A 57 6.60 -15.97 9.71
CA ILE A 57 6.86 -15.94 8.26
C ILE A 57 6.60 -14.53 7.70
N VAL A 58 5.46 -13.92 8.04
CA VAL A 58 5.13 -12.55 7.61
C VAL A 58 6.15 -11.55 8.14
N PHE A 59 6.60 -11.70 9.38
CA PHE A 59 7.67 -10.87 9.96
C PHE A 59 8.98 -10.99 9.16
N ALA A 60 9.40 -12.21 8.80
CA ALA A 60 10.59 -12.41 7.98
C ALA A 60 10.45 -11.76 6.59
N VAL A 61 9.25 -11.77 6.00
CA VAL A 61 8.99 -11.09 4.72
C VAL A 61 9.03 -9.57 4.84
N ASN A 62 8.66 -8.99 5.99
CA ASN A 62 8.85 -7.56 6.22
C ASN A 62 10.36 -7.18 6.18
N LEU A 63 11.26 -8.05 6.64
CA LEU A 63 12.70 -7.83 6.49
C LEU A 63 13.13 -7.80 5.02
N LEU A 64 12.48 -8.59 4.15
CA LEU A 64 12.70 -8.53 2.71
C LEU A 64 12.26 -7.19 2.12
N PHE A 65 11.19 -6.57 2.62
CA PHE A 65 10.81 -5.21 2.24
C PHE A 65 11.85 -4.19 2.68
N VAL A 66 12.33 -4.28 3.92
CA VAL A 66 13.40 -3.40 4.43
C VAL A 66 14.66 -3.51 3.56
N PHE A 67 15.08 -4.74 3.24
CA PHE A 67 16.18 -4.96 2.32
C PHE A 67 15.93 -4.32 0.94
N ASN A 68 14.76 -4.56 0.36
CA ASN A 68 14.40 -4.00 -0.95
C ASN A 68 14.38 -2.46 -0.94
N PHE A 69 13.93 -1.84 0.15
CA PHE A 69 13.93 -0.39 0.33
C PHE A 69 15.36 0.18 0.28
N PHE A 70 16.27 -0.33 1.12
CA PHE A 70 17.66 0.14 1.13
C PHE A 70 18.39 -0.19 -0.18
N TYR A 71 18.19 -1.39 -0.73
CA TYR A 71 18.75 -1.74 -2.03
C TYR A 71 18.29 -0.78 -3.13
N SER A 72 17.01 -0.39 -3.14
CA SER A 72 16.45 0.54 -4.11
C SER A 72 17.04 1.95 -3.96
N ILE A 73 17.30 2.41 -2.74
CA ILE A 73 17.94 3.72 -2.50
C ILE A 73 19.35 3.76 -3.08
N PHE A 74 20.18 2.75 -2.80
CA PHE A 74 21.60 2.79 -3.14
C PHE A 74 21.91 2.25 -4.55
N LYS A 75 21.14 1.27 -5.04
CA LYS A 75 21.43 0.53 -6.28
C LYS A 75 20.20 0.36 -7.19
N GLY A 76 19.08 1.00 -6.85
CA GLY A 76 17.87 0.97 -7.67
C GLY A 76 18.05 1.68 -9.02
N ARG A 77 17.15 1.35 -9.96
CA ARG A 77 17.10 2.02 -11.26
C ARG A 77 16.63 3.46 -11.04
N LYS A 78 17.39 4.44 -11.52
CA LYS A 78 17.00 5.85 -11.47
C LYS A 78 15.82 6.09 -12.40
N VAL A 79 14.81 6.80 -11.91
CA VAL A 79 13.68 7.29 -12.71
C VAL A 79 14.20 8.31 -13.73
N ARG A 80 13.70 8.22 -14.97
CA ARG A 80 14.06 9.12 -16.08
C ARG A 80 12.88 9.93 -16.62
N THR A 81 11.67 9.58 -16.21
CA THR A 81 10.42 10.21 -16.63
C THR A 81 9.77 10.89 -15.43
N LEU A 82 9.21 12.08 -15.62
CA LEU A 82 8.56 12.85 -14.55
C LEU A 82 7.38 12.10 -13.93
N ASN A 83 6.54 11.52 -14.78
CA ASN A 83 5.33 10.82 -14.38
C ASN A 83 5.33 9.39 -14.94
N PRO A 84 6.05 8.44 -14.31
CA PRO A 84 6.09 7.06 -14.78
C PRO A 84 4.77 6.31 -14.60
N TRP A 85 3.83 6.85 -13.81
CA TRP A 85 2.56 6.19 -13.46
C TRP A 85 1.35 6.80 -14.15
N ASN A 86 1.56 7.81 -15.02
CA ASN A 86 0.49 8.52 -15.70
C ASN A 86 -0.60 9.05 -14.73
N ALA A 87 -0.19 9.50 -13.55
CA ALA A 87 -1.10 10.05 -12.56
C ALA A 87 -1.46 11.52 -12.90
N SER A 88 -2.69 11.93 -12.60
CA SER A 88 -3.20 13.26 -12.98
C SER A 88 -2.87 14.36 -11.96
N SER A 89 -2.52 14.00 -10.74
CA SER A 89 -2.31 14.92 -9.63
C SER A 89 -1.04 15.78 -9.75
N LEU A 90 -1.05 16.95 -9.09
CA LEU A 90 0.02 17.96 -9.20
C LEU A 90 1.42 17.47 -8.82
N GLU A 91 1.58 16.53 -7.88
CA GLU A 91 2.90 16.07 -7.45
C GLU A 91 3.72 15.47 -8.60
N TRP A 92 3.06 14.96 -9.63
CA TRP A 92 3.68 14.38 -10.84
C TRP A 92 4.17 15.42 -11.86
N THR A 93 3.99 16.71 -11.54
CA THR A 93 4.53 17.84 -12.33
C THR A 93 5.82 18.39 -11.75
N THR A 94 6.21 17.96 -10.55
CA THR A 94 7.46 18.38 -9.92
C THR A 94 8.66 17.77 -10.63
N PRO A 95 9.83 18.44 -10.68
CA PRO A 95 11.07 17.83 -11.16
C PRO A 95 11.38 16.51 -10.46
N ILE A 96 12.05 15.57 -11.14
CA ILE A 96 12.39 14.23 -10.59
C ILE A 96 13.10 14.32 -9.24
N ASN A 97 13.97 15.33 -9.06
CA ASN A 97 14.55 15.67 -7.77
C ASN A 97 14.06 17.07 -7.38
N PRO A 98 12.93 17.17 -6.66
CA PRO A 98 12.40 18.47 -6.26
C PRO A 98 13.34 19.12 -5.23
N GLY A 99 13.62 20.41 -5.42
CA GLY A 99 14.34 21.22 -4.45
C GLY A 99 13.41 21.73 -3.34
N HIS A 100 13.95 22.55 -2.44
CA HIS A 100 13.11 23.30 -1.51
C HIS A 100 12.16 24.23 -2.30
N GLY A 101 10.86 24.17 -2.00
CA GLY A 101 9.82 24.86 -2.78
C GLY A 101 9.15 24.01 -3.86
N ASN A 102 9.60 22.76 -4.07
CA ASN A 102 9.04 21.74 -4.97
C ASN A 102 9.11 22.08 -6.48
N TRP A 103 8.56 23.21 -6.92
CA TRP A 103 8.53 23.63 -8.32
C TRP A 103 9.57 24.70 -8.63
N PRO A 104 10.21 24.66 -9.82
CA PRO A 104 11.03 25.75 -10.30
C PRO A 104 10.13 26.86 -10.84
N GLY A 105 10.09 28.01 -10.18
CA GLY A 105 9.31 29.17 -10.63
C GLY A 105 7.90 29.20 -10.07
N GLU A 106 6.92 29.55 -10.92
CA GLU A 106 5.52 29.67 -10.54
C GLU A 106 4.89 28.30 -10.25
N ILE A 107 3.97 28.28 -9.27
CA ILE A 107 3.24 27.06 -8.89
C ILE A 107 2.25 26.73 -10.00
N PRO A 108 2.15 25.48 -10.47
CA PRO A 108 1.21 25.12 -11.51
C PRO A 108 -0.25 25.36 -11.07
N GLU A 109 -1.04 25.94 -11.98
CA GLU A 109 -2.46 26.16 -11.76
C GLU A 109 -3.25 24.85 -11.90
N VAL A 110 -4.29 24.70 -11.08
CA VAL A 110 -5.19 23.55 -11.12
C VAL A 110 -6.44 23.91 -11.90
N HIS A 111 -6.69 23.21 -12.99
CA HIS A 111 -7.88 23.43 -13.81
C HIS A 111 -8.96 22.35 -13.64
N ARG A 112 -8.61 21.20 -13.04
CA ARG A 112 -9.47 20.00 -12.99
C ARG A 112 -9.22 19.13 -11.76
N TRP A 113 -10.08 18.14 -11.53
CA TRP A 113 -9.97 17.20 -10.42
C TRP A 113 -8.79 16.21 -10.59
N PRO A 114 -8.18 15.73 -9.49
CA PRO A 114 -7.05 14.79 -9.49
C PRO A 114 -7.43 13.34 -9.87
N TYR A 115 -8.63 13.10 -10.39
CA TYR A 115 -9.11 11.77 -10.78
C TYR A 115 -9.63 11.73 -12.23
N ASP A 116 -9.20 12.68 -13.06
CA ASP A 116 -9.63 12.80 -14.45
C ASP A 116 -8.93 11.76 -15.35
N TYR A 117 -9.31 10.49 -15.15
CA TYR A 117 -8.81 9.31 -15.87
C TYR A 117 -9.88 8.78 -16.83
N GLY A 118 -9.44 8.24 -17.98
CA GLY A 118 -10.33 7.57 -18.93
C GLY A 118 -11.37 8.48 -19.61
N LYS A 119 -11.11 9.79 -19.69
CA LYS A 119 -12.05 10.78 -20.22
C LYS A 119 -11.77 11.11 -21.67
N ASP A 120 -12.83 11.18 -22.48
CA ASP A 120 -12.78 11.59 -23.89
C ASP A 120 -11.70 10.83 -24.70
N GLY A 121 -11.52 9.54 -24.41
CA GLY A 121 -10.54 8.67 -25.07
C GLY A 121 -9.10 8.81 -24.59
N ARG A 122 -8.86 9.57 -23.52
CA ARG A 122 -7.54 9.72 -22.88
C ARG A 122 -7.48 8.94 -21.58
N ASP A 123 -6.39 8.21 -21.38
CA ASP A 123 -6.17 7.42 -20.17
C ASP A 123 -6.03 8.29 -18.92
N PHE A 124 -5.38 9.45 -19.05
CA PHE A 124 -5.22 10.42 -17.96
C PHE A 124 -5.11 11.85 -18.50
N ILE A 125 -5.59 12.81 -17.71
CA ILE A 125 -5.44 14.23 -18.00
C ILE A 125 -4.83 14.94 -16.77
N PRO A 126 -3.62 15.53 -16.88
CA PRO A 126 -2.98 16.24 -15.76
C PRO A 126 -3.81 17.42 -15.26
N GLN A 127 -3.77 17.69 -13.95
CA GLN A 127 -4.47 18.82 -13.33
C GLN A 127 -4.08 20.20 -13.89
N THR A 128 -2.87 20.30 -14.45
CA THR A 128 -2.31 21.51 -15.05
C THR A 128 -2.77 21.75 -16.48
N GLU A 129 -3.55 20.83 -17.06
CA GLU A 129 -4.09 21.00 -18.40
C GLU A 129 -5.42 21.76 -18.33
N PRO A 130 -5.55 22.94 -18.99
CA PRO A 130 -6.80 23.69 -19.03
C PRO A 130 -7.96 22.86 -19.59
N ILE A 131 -9.19 23.16 -19.16
CA ILE A 131 -10.39 22.47 -19.67
C ILE A 131 -10.56 22.81 -21.16
N GLY A 132 -10.60 21.78 -22.01
CA GLY A 132 -10.77 21.96 -23.45
C GLY A 132 -12.20 22.40 -23.81
N ALA A 133 -12.35 23.17 -24.90
CA ALA A 133 -13.67 23.65 -25.34
C ALA A 133 -14.64 22.52 -25.74
N ASN A 134 -14.11 21.38 -26.18
CA ASN A 134 -14.88 20.20 -26.59
C ASN A 134 -14.86 19.07 -25.55
N GLU A 135 -14.34 19.35 -24.35
CA GLU A 135 -14.23 18.36 -23.29
C GLU A 135 -15.60 18.13 -22.64
N SER A 136 -15.96 16.88 -22.38
CA SER A 136 -17.22 16.57 -21.71
C SER A 136 -17.24 17.20 -20.30
N LYS A 137 -18.38 17.76 -19.87
CA LYS A 137 -18.52 18.19 -18.47
C LYS A 137 -18.70 16.95 -17.60
N HIS A 138 -17.99 16.91 -16.46
CA HIS A 138 -18.26 15.97 -15.37
C HIS A 138 -19.63 16.26 -14.75
#